data_AF-A0A7V9PFU1-F1
#
_entry.id   AF-A0A7V9PFU1-F1
#
_cell.length_a   1.000
_cell.length_b   1.000
_cell.length_c   1.000
_cell.angle_alpha   90.00
_cell.angle_beta   90.00
_cell.angle_gamma   90.00
#
_symmetry.space_group_name_H-M   'P 1'
#
loop_
_entity.id
_entity.type
_entity.pdbx_description
1 polymer ?
#
loop_
_entity_poly.entity_id
_entity_poly.type
_entity_poly.pdbx_seq_one_letter_code
_entity_poly.pdbx_strand_id
1 'polypeptide(L)'
;MALAAVAARRLGRVAVTGGSMRPALEPGDRLLLVRRCSYRPGAVVAVPDPRAPERLLVKRVERVLPDGRLEVLGDDPSASTDSRAFGPVDPALVRGRAVWRYAPPERTGPVRTRGTMPRRKGPAG
;
A
#
# COMPACT_ATOMS: atom_id res chain seq x y z
N MET A 1 4.12 32.44 -7.08
CA MET A 1 4.93 31.49 -6.28
C MET A 1 4.10 30.71 -5.24
N ALA A 2 2.96 30.09 -5.62
CA ALA A 2 2.10 29.36 -4.66
C ALA A 2 1.56 28.01 -5.17
N LEU A 3 2.17 27.40 -6.20
CA LEU A 3 1.80 26.04 -6.64
C LEU A 3 2.48 24.92 -5.82
N ALA A 4 3.65 25.18 -5.25
CA ALA A 4 4.45 24.16 -4.57
C ALA A 4 3.87 23.75 -3.20
N ALA A 5 3.31 24.71 -2.43
CA ALA A 5 2.84 24.45 -1.07
C ALA A 5 1.61 23.53 -1.00
N VAL A 6 0.67 23.64 -1.96
CA VAL A 6 -0.52 22.78 -2.02
C VAL A 6 -0.16 21.37 -2.50
N ALA A 7 0.79 21.26 -3.44
CA ALA A 7 1.30 19.97 -3.92
C ALA A 7 2.11 19.22 -2.85
N ALA A 8 2.94 19.93 -2.08
CA ALA A 8 3.73 19.34 -1.00
C ALA A 8 2.85 18.71 0.09
N ARG A 9 1.69 19.30 0.40
CA ARG A 9 0.72 18.74 1.38
C ARG A 9 0.07 17.43 0.92
N ARG A 10 0.20 17.07 -0.37
CA ARG A 10 -0.28 15.80 -0.92
C ARG A 10 0.78 14.70 -0.93
N LEU A 11 2.01 15.01 -0.52
CA LEU A 11 3.09 14.05 -0.50
C LEU A 11 3.34 13.54 0.93
N GLY A 12 3.73 12.27 1.01
CA GLY A 12 4.18 11.62 2.23
C GLY A 12 5.36 10.72 1.94
N ARG A 13 6.04 10.25 2.98
CA ARG A 13 7.15 9.31 2.84
C ARG A 13 6.99 8.19 3.86
N VAL A 14 7.41 6.99 3.51
CA VAL A 14 7.47 5.84 4.42
C VAL A 14 8.71 5.01 4.12
N ALA A 15 9.35 4.49 5.16
CA ALA A 15 10.41 3.50 5.03
C ALA A 15 9.80 2.11 5.27
N VAL A 16 10.11 1.17 4.40
CA VAL A 16 9.72 -0.23 4.55
C VAL A 16 10.66 -0.86 5.56
N THR A 17 10.13 -1.41 6.65
CA THR A 17 10.92 -2.09 7.69
C THR A 17 10.62 -3.58 7.79
N GLY A 18 9.43 -4.02 7.36
CA GLY A 18 9.00 -5.42 7.39
C GLY A 18 9.08 -6.13 6.03
N GLY A 19 9.09 -7.47 6.06
CA GLY A 19 9.16 -8.31 4.87
C GLY A 19 7.83 -8.58 4.15
N SER A 20 6.69 -8.11 4.66
CA SER A 20 5.36 -8.50 4.16
C SER A 20 5.07 -8.12 2.71
N MET A 21 5.89 -7.26 2.11
CA MET A 21 5.75 -6.80 0.73
C MET A 21 6.81 -7.40 -0.21
N ARG A 22 7.60 -8.36 0.26
CA ARG A 22 8.56 -9.09 -0.60
C ARG A 22 7.82 -9.91 -1.67
N PRO A 23 8.40 -10.07 -2.87
CA PRO A 23 9.64 -9.46 -3.36
C PRO A 23 9.47 -8.03 -3.92
N ALA A 24 8.24 -7.49 -3.96
CA ALA A 24 7.99 -6.20 -4.60
C ALA A 24 8.68 -5.03 -3.89
N LEU A 25 8.72 -5.09 -2.55
CA LEU A 25 9.41 -4.14 -1.68
C LEU A 25 10.19 -4.92 -0.62
N GLU A 26 11.39 -4.44 -0.28
CA GLU A 26 12.18 -5.04 0.81
C GLU A 26 12.42 -4.02 1.93
N PRO A 27 12.76 -4.51 3.14
CA PRO A 27 13.28 -3.64 4.19
C PRO A 27 14.41 -2.73 3.67
N GLY A 28 14.32 -1.43 3.97
CA GLY A 28 15.24 -0.41 3.48
C GLY A 28 14.69 0.44 2.33
N ASP A 29 13.67 -0.05 1.60
CA ASP A 29 13.01 0.73 0.55
C ASP A 29 12.35 1.99 1.14
N ARG A 30 12.56 3.14 0.49
CA ARG A 30 11.91 4.40 0.86
C ARG A 30 10.94 4.84 -0.24
N LEU A 31 9.69 5.02 0.14
CA LEU A 31 8.57 5.22 -0.78
C LEU A 31 8.01 6.63 -0.67
N LEU A 32 7.71 7.22 -1.82
CA LEU A 32 6.92 8.43 -1.93
C LEU A 32 5.43 8.05 -1.99
N LEU A 33 4.65 8.64 -1.09
CA LEU A 33 3.21 8.48 -0.99
C LEU A 33 2.50 9.69 -1.60
N VAL A 34 1.43 9.44 -2.34
CA VAL A 34 0.48 10.48 -2.78
C VAL A 34 -0.83 10.31 -2.01
N ARG A 35 -1.29 11.40 -1.41
CA ARG A 35 -2.53 11.51 -0.63
C ARG A 35 -3.71 11.88 -1.54
N ARG A 36 -4.93 11.56 -1.09
CA ARG A 36 -6.20 11.92 -1.75
C ARG A 36 -6.26 11.46 -3.22
N CYS A 37 -6.01 10.17 -3.44
CA CYS A 37 -6.06 9.53 -4.75
C CYS A 37 -7.08 8.37 -4.76
N SER A 38 -7.59 8.02 -5.94
CA SER A 38 -8.40 6.81 -6.13
C SER A 38 -7.57 5.54 -5.91
N TYR A 39 -8.14 4.57 -5.21
CA TYR A 39 -7.54 3.25 -5.02
C TYR A 39 -8.09 2.27 -6.05
N ARG A 40 -7.20 1.43 -6.60
CA ARG A 40 -7.54 0.37 -7.56
C ARG A 40 -6.84 -0.92 -7.11
N PRO A 41 -7.35 -2.10 -7.48
CA PRO A 41 -6.61 -3.34 -7.33
C PRO A 41 -5.18 -3.22 -7.84
N GLY A 42 -4.23 -3.77 -7.09
CA GLY A 42 -2.80 -3.67 -7.33
C GLY A 42 -2.11 -2.45 -6.72
N ALA A 43 -2.83 -1.42 -6.26
CA ALA A 43 -2.24 -0.24 -5.63
C ALA A 43 -1.53 -0.59 -4.31
N VAL A 44 -0.33 -0.06 -4.08
CA VAL A 44 0.34 -0.18 -2.78
C VAL A 44 -0.03 1.02 -1.91
N VAL A 45 -0.52 0.77 -0.70
CA VAL A 45 -1.04 1.79 0.22
C VAL A 45 -0.38 1.66 1.59
N ALA A 46 -0.24 2.79 2.29
CA ALA A 46 0.16 2.85 3.68
C ALA A 46 -1.08 3.09 4.56
N VAL A 47 -1.33 2.18 5.50
CA VAL A 47 -2.48 2.23 6.42
C VAL A 47 -1.97 2.18 7.88
N PRO A 48 -2.66 2.79 8.85
CA PRO A 48 -2.31 2.63 10.26
C PRO A 48 -2.42 1.15 10.67
N ASP A 49 -1.52 0.70 11.55
CA ASP A 49 -1.62 -0.62 12.19
C ASP A 49 -2.77 -0.59 13.21
N PRO A 50 -3.79 -1.45 13.10
CA PRO A 50 -4.88 -1.51 14.07
C PRO A 50 -4.42 -1.78 15.51
N ARG A 51 -3.24 -2.39 15.70
CA ARG A 51 -2.66 -2.68 17.03
C ARG A 51 -1.85 -1.52 17.59
N ALA A 52 -1.40 -0.62 16.72
CA ALA A 52 -0.46 0.45 17.01
C ALA A 52 -0.64 1.59 15.99
N PRO A 53 -1.68 2.45 16.12
CA PRO A 53 -2.08 3.39 15.08
C PRO A 53 -1.02 4.42 14.65
N GLU A 54 0.00 4.63 15.48
CA GLU A 54 1.19 5.43 15.20
C GLU A 54 2.13 4.77 14.17
N ARG A 55 2.04 3.45 14.01
CA ARG A 55 2.81 2.66 13.04
C ARG A 55 2.02 2.50 11.75
N LEU A 56 2.75 2.52 10.62
CA LEU A 56 2.16 2.26 9.30
C LEU A 56 2.50 0.86 8.80
N LEU A 57 1.48 0.22 8.21
CA LEU A 57 1.59 -1.01 7.44
C LEU A 57 1.53 -0.66 5.95
N VAL A 58 2.50 -1.15 5.18
CA VAL A 58 2.48 -1.07 3.72
C VAL A 58 1.88 -2.36 3.18
N LYS A 59 0.79 -2.24 2.41
CA LYS A 59 0.03 -3.37 1.86
C LYS A 59 -0.40 -3.09 0.42
N ARG A 60 -0.74 -4.14 -0.33
CA ARG A 60 -1.33 -4.04 -1.66
C ARG A 60 -2.85 -4.15 -1.58
N VAL A 61 -3.56 -3.24 -2.22
CA VAL A 61 -5.00 -3.33 -2.45
C VAL A 61 -5.22 -4.53 -3.37
N GLU A 62 -5.85 -5.55 -2.83
CA GLU A 62 -6.24 -6.73 -3.59
C GLU A 62 -7.59 -6.49 -4.28
N ARG A 63 -8.53 -5.87 -3.55
CA ARG A 63 -9.88 -5.59 -4.05
C ARG A 63 -10.44 -4.32 -3.41
N VAL A 64 -11.26 -3.61 -4.18
CA VAL A 64 -12.15 -2.55 -3.69
C VAL A 64 -13.54 -3.15 -3.58
N LEU A 65 -14.13 -3.13 -2.40
CA LEU A 65 -15.45 -3.69 -2.13
C LEU A 65 -16.56 -2.78 -2.68
N PRO A 66 -17.80 -3.28 -2.86
CA PRO A 66 -18.92 -2.46 -3.34
C PRO A 66 -19.23 -1.24 -2.47
N ASP A 67 -18.94 -1.32 -1.17
CA ASP A 67 -19.08 -0.22 -0.21
C ASP A 67 -17.89 0.74 -0.19
N GLY A 68 -16.91 0.55 -1.08
CA GLY A 68 -15.71 1.37 -1.21
C GLY A 68 -14.55 1.00 -0.29
N ARG A 69 -14.74 0.07 0.67
CA ARG A 69 -13.65 -0.38 1.55
C ARG A 69 -12.61 -1.20 0.79
N LEU A 70 -11.38 -1.19 1.30
CA LEU A 70 -10.23 -1.81 0.65
C LEU A 70 -9.86 -3.11 1.36
N GLU A 71 -9.88 -4.22 0.64
CA GLU A 71 -9.15 -5.41 1.09
C GLU A 71 -7.69 -5.26 0.71
N VAL A 72 -6.81 -5.26 1.71
CA VAL A 72 -5.38 -5.09 1.53
C VAL A 72 -4.63 -6.33 2.00
N LEU A 73 -3.66 -6.80 1.22
CA LEU A 73 -2.85 -7.99 1.48
C LEU A 73 -1.36 -7.66 1.39
N GLY A 74 -0.53 -8.42 2.11
CA GLY A 74 0.91 -8.44 1.85
C GLY A 74 1.22 -9.27 0.61
N ASP A 75 2.30 -8.93 -0.10
CA ASP A 75 2.80 -9.73 -1.22
C ASP A 75 3.46 -11.04 -0.75
N ASP A 76 3.90 -11.08 0.52
CA ASP A 76 4.35 -12.29 1.21
C ASP A 76 3.31 -12.70 2.27
N PRO A 77 2.48 -13.73 1.97
CA PRO A 77 1.44 -14.20 2.87
C PRO A 77 1.96 -14.70 4.22
N SER A 78 3.20 -15.21 4.28
CA SER A 78 3.80 -15.82 5.48
C SER A 78 4.25 -14.78 6.51
N ALA A 79 4.51 -13.55 6.06
CA ALA A 79 5.03 -12.46 6.88
C ALA A 79 4.01 -11.31 7.08
N SER A 80 2.75 -11.51 6.69
CA SER A 80 1.77 -10.42 6.60
C SER A 80 0.64 -10.54 7.64
N THR A 81 0.56 -9.55 8.53
CA THR A 81 -0.71 -9.16 9.17
C THR A 81 -1.42 -8.18 8.24
N ASP A 82 -2.57 -8.56 7.70
CA ASP A 82 -3.32 -7.81 6.69
C ASP A 82 -4.85 -7.99 6.83
N SER A 83 -5.64 -7.69 5.79
CA SER A 83 -7.10 -7.76 5.87
C SER A 83 -7.65 -9.14 6.24
N ARG A 84 -6.86 -10.22 6.13
CA ARG A 84 -7.24 -11.54 6.64
C ARG A 84 -7.33 -11.58 8.18
N ALA A 85 -6.61 -10.69 8.86
CA ALA A 85 -6.56 -10.59 10.32
C ALA A 85 -7.43 -9.45 10.88
N PHE A 86 -7.51 -8.31 10.18
CA PHE A 86 -8.22 -7.12 10.69
C PHE A 86 -9.41 -6.65 9.83
N GLY A 87 -9.73 -7.38 8.74
CA GLY A 87 -10.81 -7.01 7.84
C GLY A 87 -10.46 -5.91 6.81
N PRO A 88 -11.45 -5.43 6.05
CA PRO A 88 -11.23 -4.39 5.04
C PRO A 88 -11.01 -3.02 5.69
N VAL A 89 -10.21 -2.18 5.03
CA VAL A 89 -9.79 -0.85 5.51
C VAL A 89 -10.65 0.24 4.89
N ASP A 90 -11.10 1.19 5.71
CA ASP A 90 -11.74 2.41 5.24
C ASP A 90 -10.72 3.28 4.46
N PRO A 91 -11.01 3.71 3.21
CA PRO A 91 -10.17 4.60 2.44
C PRO A 91 -9.74 5.88 3.17
N ALA A 92 -10.55 6.37 4.12
CA ALA A 92 -10.26 7.54 4.95
C ALA A 92 -9.07 7.32 5.91
N LEU A 93 -8.80 6.07 6.30
CA LEU A 93 -7.66 5.71 7.15
C LEU A 93 -6.35 5.64 6.37
N VAL A 94 -6.42 5.50 5.04
CA VAL A 94 -5.24 5.37 4.19
C VAL A 94 -4.41 6.66 4.22
N ARG A 95 -3.14 6.55 4.61
CA ARG A 95 -2.21 7.69 4.68
C ARG A 95 -1.69 8.10 3.32
N GLY A 96 -1.70 7.22 2.33
CA GLY A 96 -1.42 7.53 0.93
C GLY A 96 -1.10 6.27 0.11
N ARG A 97 -1.08 6.44 -1.21
CA ARG A 97 -0.66 5.42 -2.18
C ARG A 97 0.82 5.59 -2.50
N ALA A 98 1.60 4.52 -2.39
CA ALA A 98 2.99 4.52 -2.82
C ALA A 98 3.06 4.53 -4.36
N VAL A 99 3.78 5.51 -4.91
CA VAL A 99 3.90 5.70 -6.37
C VAL A 99 5.33 5.54 -6.88
N TRP A 100 6.32 5.85 -6.04
CA TRP A 100 7.73 5.82 -6.41
C TRP A 100 8.59 5.34 -5.24
N ARG A 101 9.58 4.52 -5.54
CA ARG A 101 10.67 4.16 -4.61
C ARG A 101 11.86 5.03 -4.96
N TYR A 102 12.27 5.91 -4.05
CA TYR A 102 13.36 6.87 -4.27
C TYR A 102 14.68 6.47 -3.58
N ALA A 103 14.66 5.42 -2.77
CA ALA A 103 15.85 4.82 -2.20
C ALA A 103 15.59 3.31 -1.92
N PRO A 104 16.65 2.48 -1.88
CA PRO A 104 18.04 2.84 -2.21
C PRO A 104 18.25 3.10 -3.72
N PRO A 105 19.30 3.84 -4.13
CA PRO A 105 19.50 4.28 -5.51
C PRO A 105 19.37 3.16 -6.55
N GLU A 106 19.98 2.02 -6.29
CA GLU A 106 20.01 0.81 -7.14
C GLU A 106 18.64 0.16 -7.35
N ARG A 107 17.65 0.52 -6.54
CA ARG A 107 16.26 0.04 -6.68
C ARG A 107 15.29 1.13 -7.09
N THR A 108 15.75 2.35 -7.33
CA THR A 108 14.88 3.50 -7.63
C THR A 108 13.97 3.22 -8.82
N GLY A 109 12.69 3.58 -8.71
CA GLY A 109 11.73 3.38 -9.78
C GLY A 109 10.26 3.42 -9.33
N PRO A 110 9.31 3.25 -10.26
CA PRO A 110 7.89 3.24 -9.94
C PRO A 110 7.52 2.03 -9.07
N VAL A 111 6.63 2.24 -8.10
CA VAL A 111 6.06 1.14 -7.32
C VAL A 111 5.06 0.40 -8.21
N ARG A 112 5.43 -0.81 -8.64
CA ARG A 112 4.63 -1.60 -9.58
C ARG A 112 3.24 -1.88 -9.00
N THR A 113 2.21 -1.41 -9.67
CA THR A 113 0.85 -1.93 -9.54
C THR A 113 0.79 -3.26 -10.27
N ARG A 114 0.55 -4.37 -9.57
CA ARG A 114 0.20 -5.62 -10.25
C ARG A 114 -1.09 -5.33 -11.02
N GLY A 115 -1.04 -5.38 -12.36
CA GLY A 115 -2.26 -5.39 -13.16
C GLY A 115 -3.15 -6.52 -12.65
N THR A 116 -4.46 -6.31 -12.65
CA THR A 116 -5.46 -7.27 -12.21
C THR A 116 -5.21 -8.62 -12.89
N MET A 117 -4.52 -9.55 -12.22
CA MET A 117 -4.56 -10.94 -12.66
C MET A 117 -5.97 -11.44 -12.35
N PRO A 118 -6.66 -12.09 -13.30
CA PRO A 118 -7.91 -12.74 -12.99
C PRO A 118 -7.67 -13.75 -11.87
N ARG A 119 -8.38 -13.58 -10.76
CA ARG A 119 -8.32 -14.51 -9.62
C ARG A 119 -8.56 -15.91 -10.14
N ARG A 120 -7.61 -16.84 -9.91
CA ARG A 120 -7.94 -18.26 -9.88
C ARG A 120 -9.08 -18.40 -8.87
N LYS A 121 -10.27 -18.82 -9.34
CA LYS A 121 -11.34 -19.28 -8.45
C LYS A 121 -10.71 -20.35 -7.54
N GLY A 122 -10.67 -20.08 -6.24
CA GLY A 122 -10.41 -21.14 -5.27
C GLY A 122 -11.49 -22.22 -5.44
N PRO A 123 -11.18 -23.50 -5.13
CA PRO A 123 -12.16 -24.56 -5.29
C PRO A 123 -13.38 -24.24 -4.42
N ALA A 124 -14.56 -24.33 -5.04
CA ALA A 124 -15.81 -24.36 -4.30
C ALA A 124 -15.80 -25.65 -3.47
N GLY A 125 -15.78 -25.48 -2.15
CA GLY A 125 -16.09 -26.53 -1.17
C GLY A 125 -17.44 -26.23 -0.57
#